data_AF-A0A8X6WJQ8-F1
#
_entry.id   AF-A0A8X6WJQ8-F1
#
_cell.length_a   1.000
_cell.length_b   1.000
_cell.length_c   1.000
_cell.angle_alpha   90.00
_cell.angle_beta   90.00
_cell.angle_gamma   90.00
#
_symmetry.space_group_name_H-M   'P 1'
#
loop_
_entity.id
_entity.type
_entity.pdbx_description
1 polymer ?
#
loop_
_entity_poly.entity_id
_entity_poly.type
_entity_poly.pdbx_seq_one_letter_code
_entity_poly.pdbx_strand_id
1 'polypeptide(L)'
;MYKNALKEDLIRVVEELDGTVESTDTIVKLKTKIENSSTFESDPDFVKTLIQNCIDERVSQNEREVTSEQKIELAKLQLAKLEKEIELQLAKNKALSLNPAAKVEEKQFETNIENMIKSIKTLSLPVPTRSENFNLFFQSLERAFLTKKINDEYKSEILINLLGETAHNVLLYIKEEELNDYEKLKSIVLREFQLTPRECLNSFKNAVKSSGETYIQFAARLTANFQYYCSLRKVNSFESLCDLIISDKLFETLNKETATHIGIREAEDWFRPIDLAKECDIYISSRSG
;
A
#
# COMPACT_ATOMS: atom_id res chain seq x y z
N MET A 1 64.75 14.22 22.26
CA MET A 1 63.94 13.24 23.01
C MET A 1 62.62 13.84 23.46
N TYR A 2 62.60 14.93 24.22
CA TYR A 2 61.36 15.49 24.83
C TYR A 2 60.65 16.59 24.02
N LYS A 3 60.69 16.58 22.69
CA LYS A 3 60.04 17.62 21.88
C LYS A 3 58.52 17.45 21.96
N ASN A 4 57.77 18.52 22.25
CA ASN A 4 56.31 18.52 22.42
C ASN A 4 55.76 17.71 23.62
N ALA A 5 56.63 17.13 24.46
CA ALA A 5 56.24 16.44 25.68
C ALA A 5 55.74 17.43 26.74
N LEU A 6 54.52 17.22 27.23
CA LEU A 6 53.95 17.93 28.37
C LEU A 6 54.25 17.21 29.68
N LYS A 7 53.97 17.87 30.81
CA LYS A 7 54.19 17.31 32.14
C LYS A 7 53.46 15.97 32.32
N GLU A 8 52.23 15.85 31.81
CA GLU A 8 51.43 14.62 31.86
C GLU A 8 52.02 13.46 31.05
N ASP A 9 52.61 13.73 29.88
CA ASP A 9 53.29 12.71 29.08
C ASP A 9 54.49 12.15 29.87
N LEU A 10 55.25 13.03 30.51
CA LEU A 10 56.42 12.63 31.30
C LEU A 10 56.05 11.92 32.60
N ILE A 11 54.89 12.24 33.20
CA ILE A 11 54.37 11.50 34.35
C ILE A 11 54.05 10.07 33.95
N ARG A 12 53.30 9.86 32.85
CA ARG A 12 52.98 8.53 32.34
C ARG A 12 54.24 7.72 32.02
N VAL A 13 55.22 8.35 31.38
CA VAL A 13 56.51 7.71 31.09
C VAL A 13 57.26 7.33 32.37
N VAL A 14 57.28 8.18 33.41
CA VAL A 14 57.93 7.82 34.69
C VAL A 14 57.20 6.66 35.36
N GLU A 15 55.87 6.64 35.34
CA GLU A 15 55.04 5.56 35.89
C GLU A 15 55.25 4.23 35.13
N GLU A 16 55.33 4.28 33.80
CA GLU A 16 55.62 3.10 32.94
C GLU A 16 57.05 2.57 33.10
N LEU A 17 57.97 3.38 33.62
CA LEU A 17 59.33 2.99 33.98
C LEU A 17 59.46 2.56 35.46
N ASP A 18 58.34 2.29 36.13
CA ASP A 18 58.24 1.93 37.56
C ASP A 18 58.83 3.00 38.52
N GLY A 19 58.90 4.26 38.06
CA GLY A 19 59.37 5.39 38.83
C GLY A 19 58.27 6.02 39.69
N THR A 20 58.64 6.60 40.84
CA THR A 20 57.70 7.31 41.71
C THR A 20 57.52 8.76 41.25
N VAL A 21 56.26 9.17 41.06
CA VAL A 21 55.89 10.56 40.73
C VAL A 21 55.31 11.24 41.96
N GLU A 22 55.87 12.40 42.34
CA GLU A 22 55.30 13.27 43.37
C GLU A 22 54.49 14.40 42.73
N SER A 23 53.40 14.84 43.38
CA SER A 23 52.57 15.94 42.88
C SER A 23 53.34 17.26 42.68
N THR A 24 54.45 17.44 43.42
CA THR A 24 55.35 18.61 43.33
C THR A 24 56.44 18.48 42.27
N ASP A 25 56.52 17.35 41.56
CA ASP A 25 57.55 17.15 40.55
C ASP A 25 57.39 18.12 39.39
N THR A 26 58.48 18.78 39.04
CA THR A 26 58.56 19.67 37.88
C THR A 26 58.93 18.87 36.64
N ILE A 27 58.65 19.42 35.45
CA ILE A 27 59.07 18.83 34.16
C ILE A 27 60.57 18.48 34.18
N VAL A 28 61.39 19.34 34.79
CA VAL A 28 62.84 19.12 34.91
C VAL A 28 63.13 17.90 35.79
N LYS A 29 62.50 17.81 36.97
CA LYS A 29 62.66 16.65 37.87
C LYS A 29 62.21 15.34 37.22
N LEU A 30 61.11 15.36 36.48
CA LEU A 30 60.59 14.17 35.77
C LEU A 30 61.55 13.71 34.68
N LYS A 31 62.12 14.62 33.89
CA LYS A 31 63.16 14.28 32.90
C LYS A 31 64.38 13.64 33.55
N THR A 32 64.84 14.19 34.67
CA THR A 32 65.97 13.62 35.43
C THR A 32 65.65 12.23 35.97
N LYS A 33 64.41 11.98 36.42
CA LYS A 33 63.98 10.63 36.84
C LYS A 33 63.96 9.63 35.68
N ILE A 34 63.54 10.05 34.49
CA ILE A 34 63.56 9.23 33.27
C ILE A 34 65.01 8.91 32.87
N GLU A 35 65.89 9.91 32.85
CA GLU A 35 67.30 9.78 32.45
C GLU A 35 68.11 8.90 33.43
N ASN A 36 67.73 8.86 34.70
CA ASN A 36 68.35 8.02 35.73
C ASN A 36 67.70 6.63 35.87
N SER A 37 66.73 6.27 35.02
CA SER A 37 66.09 4.96 35.07
C SER A 37 67.01 3.86 34.51
N SER A 38 66.95 2.65 35.08
CA SER A 38 67.71 1.50 34.59
C SER A 38 67.36 1.14 33.14
N THR A 39 66.12 1.41 32.73
CA THR A 39 65.62 1.21 31.37
C THR A 39 66.22 2.22 30.38
N PHE A 40 66.47 3.46 30.82
CA PHE A 40 67.15 4.46 29.99
C PHE A 40 68.63 4.13 29.78
N GLU A 41 69.31 3.58 30.80
CA GLU A 41 70.71 3.14 30.67
C GLU A 41 70.85 1.91 29.76
N SER A 42 69.86 1.02 29.73
CA SER A 42 69.89 -0.23 28.95
C SER A 42 69.37 -0.06 27.52
N ASP A 43 68.32 0.72 27.30
CA ASP A 43 67.75 0.98 25.97
C ASP A 43 67.18 2.42 25.85
N PRO A 44 68.03 3.41 25.51
CA PRO A 44 67.59 4.79 25.31
C PRO A 44 66.57 4.97 24.18
N ASP A 45 66.61 4.11 23.15
CA ASP A 45 65.71 4.21 21.99
C ASP A 45 64.31 3.70 22.32
N PHE A 46 64.20 2.69 23.19
CA PHE A 46 62.93 2.25 23.77
C PHE A 46 62.27 3.38 24.56
N VAL A 47 63.00 4.05 25.47
CA VAL A 47 62.44 5.15 26.26
C VAL A 47 62.03 6.34 25.37
N LYS A 48 62.77 6.61 24.29
CA LYS A 48 62.41 7.63 23.31
C LYS A 48 61.12 7.27 22.56
N THR A 49 60.93 5.99 22.24
CA THR A 49 59.71 5.47 21.63
C THR A 49 58.53 5.55 22.58
N LEU A 50 58.74 5.23 23.87
CA LEU A 50 57.74 5.35 24.93
C LEU A 50 57.22 6.78 25.07
N ILE A 51 58.14 7.75 25.14
CA ILE A 51 57.80 9.18 25.19
C ILE A 51 57.00 9.59 23.94
N GLN A 52 57.40 9.12 22.76
CA GLN A 52 56.70 9.46 21.52
C GLN A 52 55.28 8.88 21.51
N ASN A 53 55.11 7.64 21.95
CA ASN A 53 53.79 6.99 22.05
C ASN A 53 52.87 7.74 23.02
N CYS A 54 53.35 8.14 24.21
CA CYS A 54 52.54 8.91 25.14
C CYS A 54 52.08 10.26 24.54
N ILE A 55 52.96 10.94 23.79
CA ILE A 55 52.62 12.18 23.09
C ILE A 55 51.57 11.91 22.01
N ASP A 56 51.77 10.89 21.18
CA ASP A 56 50.88 10.57 20.06
C ASP A 56 49.49 10.12 20.55
N GLU A 57 49.42 9.39 21.66
CA GLU A 57 48.17 9.01 22.31
C GLU A 57 47.41 10.22 22.84
N ARG A 58 48.08 11.17 23.51
CA ARG A 58 47.46 12.42 23.98
C ARG A 58 46.93 13.24 22.80
N VAL A 59 47.72 13.41 21.74
CA VAL A 59 47.30 14.15 20.55
C VAL A 59 46.08 13.47 19.93
N SER A 60 46.11 12.15 19.78
CA SER A 60 44.98 11.37 19.24
C SER A 60 43.72 11.45 20.12
N GLN A 61 43.87 11.47 21.44
CA GLN A 61 42.75 11.64 22.38
C GLN A 61 42.13 13.04 22.26
N ASN A 62 42.96 14.09 22.27
CA ASN A 62 42.49 15.46 22.10
C ASN A 62 41.78 15.68 20.75
N GLU A 63 42.29 15.12 19.66
CA GLU A 63 41.64 15.20 18.35
C GLU A 63 40.26 14.51 18.34
N ARG A 64 40.12 13.37 19.02
CA ARG A 64 38.84 12.66 19.18
C ARG A 64 37.86 13.45 20.04
N GLU A 65 38.33 14.08 21.11
CA GLU A 65 37.51 14.93 21.98
C GLU A 65 36.98 16.14 21.21
N VAL A 66 37.84 16.89 20.53
CA VAL A 66 37.45 18.04 19.68
C VAL A 66 36.45 17.61 18.60
N THR A 67 36.69 16.45 17.95
CA THR A 67 35.77 15.92 16.93
C THR A 67 34.42 15.52 17.52
N SER A 68 34.41 14.94 18.73
CA SER A 68 33.19 14.55 19.45
C SER A 68 32.37 15.79 19.86
N GLU A 69 33.03 16.81 20.39
CA GLU A 69 32.41 18.08 20.77
C GLU A 69 31.77 18.77 19.56
N GLN A 70 32.47 18.85 18.43
CA GLN A 70 31.93 19.40 17.18
C GLN A 70 30.69 18.63 16.70
N LYS A 71 30.68 17.29 16.80
CA LYS A 71 29.51 16.48 16.43
C LYS A 71 28.31 16.76 17.35
N ILE A 72 28.55 16.90 18.65
CA ILE A 72 27.50 17.22 19.63
C ILE A 72 26.91 18.61 19.36
N GLU A 73 27.76 19.59 19.04
CA GLU A 73 27.30 20.95 18.72
C GLU A 73 26.47 21.00 17.44
N LEU A 74 26.90 20.29 16.39
CA LEU A 74 26.14 20.15 15.15
C LEU A 74 24.79 19.46 15.37
N ALA A 75 24.74 18.40 16.19
CA ALA A 75 23.51 17.71 16.52
C ALA A 75 22.54 18.61 17.29
N LYS A 76 23.03 19.42 18.24
CA LYS A 76 22.22 20.43 18.96
C LYS A 76 21.64 21.47 18.02
N LEU A 77 22.44 21.97 17.06
CA LEU A 77 21.97 22.93 16.06
C LEU A 77 20.90 22.34 15.15
N GLN A 78 21.04 21.07 14.74
CA GLN A 78 20.06 20.35 13.94
C GLN A 78 18.74 20.16 14.70
N LEU A 79 18.81 19.75 15.97
CA LEU A 79 17.64 19.61 16.83
C LEU A 79 16.90 20.95 16.99
N ALA A 80 17.61 22.03 17.28
CA ALA A 80 17.01 23.37 17.41
C ALA A 80 16.32 23.84 16.11
N LYS A 81 16.89 23.50 14.94
CA LYS A 81 16.25 23.77 13.64
C LYS A 81 14.98 22.94 13.44
N LEU A 82 15.02 21.66 13.79
CA LEU A 82 13.87 20.76 13.68
C LEU A 82 12.73 21.18 14.60
N GLU A 83 13.03 21.52 15.86
CA GLU A 83 12.07 22.02 16.84
C GLU A 83 11.39 23.30 16.34
N LYS A 84 12.16 24.24 15.79
CA LYS A 84 11.62 25.48 15.21
C LYS A 84 10.74 25.23 13.98
N GLU A 85 11.09 24.27 13.13
CA GLU A 85 10.27 23.88 11.99
C GLU A 85 8.94 23.25 12.46
N ILE A 86 8.99 22.34 13.44
CA ILE A 86 7.78 21.75 14.04
C ILE A 86 6.90 22.84 14.66
N GLU A 87 7.47 23.79 15.39
CA GLU A 87 6.72 24.92 15.96
C GLU A 87 6.04 25.77 14.88
N LEU A 88 6.74 26.05 13.77
CA LEU A 88 6.21 26.82 12.65
C LEU A 88 5.10 26.07 11.91
N GLN A 89 5.21 24.74 11.75
CA GLN A 89 4.17 23.89 11.19
C GLN A 89 2.92 23.85 12.10
N LEU A 90 3.12 23.73 13.42
CA LEU A 90 2.02 23.79 14.39
C LEU A 90 1.34 25.15 14.39
N ALA A 91 2.09 26.25 14.30
CA ALA A 91 1.55 27.59 14.20
C ALA A 91 0.76 27.79 12.89
N LYS A 92 1.25 27.30 11.75
CA LYS A 92 0.52 27.30 10.47
C LYS A 92 -0.77 26.49 10.54
N ASN A 93 -0.73 25.27 11.05
CA ASN A 93 -1.92 24.42 11.22
C ASN A 93 -2.94 25.04 12.19
N LYS A 94 -2.46 25.70 13.26
CA LYS A 94 -3.33 26.40 14.20
C LYS A 94 -3.94 27.65 13.57
N ALA A 95 -3.22 28.40 12.73
CA ALA A 95 -3.74 29.52 11.97
C ALA A 95 -4.80 29.07 10.92
N LEU A 96 -4.58 27.92 10.26
CA LEU A 96 -5.56 27.30 9.37
C LEU A 96 -6.82 26.82 10.13
N SER A 97 -6.65 26.20 11.30
CA SER A 97 -7.76 25.69 12.14
C SER A 97 -8.54 26.78 12.88
N LEU A 98 -7.96 27.96 13.09
CA LEU A 98 -8.62 29.10 13.74
C LEU A 98 -9.38 30.02 12.77
N ASN A 99 -9.37 29.73 11.46
CA ASN A 99 -10.21 30.44 10.51
C ASN A 99 -11.66 29.94 10.64
N PRO A 100 -12.61 30.74 11.17
CA PRO A 100 -14.00 30.32 11.31
C PRO A 100 -14.64 30.01 9.95
N ALA A 101 -14.17 30.68 8.89
CA ALA A 101 -14.61 30.46 7.52
C ALA A 101 -14.25 29.05 6.99
N ALA A 102 -13.02 28.57 7.22
CA ALA A 102 -12.58 27.26 6.75
C ALA A 102 -13.33 26.11 7.46
N LYS A 103 -13.56 26.21 8.77
CA LYS A 103 -14.39 25.24 9.51
C LYS A 103 -15.87 25.27 9.12
N VAL A 104 -16.39 26.42 8.69
CA VAL A 104 -17.76 26.54 8.20
C VAL A 104 -17.86 25.96 6.79
N GLU A 105 -16.89 26.20 5.91
CA GLU A 105 -16.83 25.62 4.56
C GLU A 105 -16.66 24.10 4.60
N GLU A 106 -15.78 23.57 5.44
CA GLU A 106 -15.55 22.13 5.61
C GLU A 106 -16.80 21.42 6.15
N LYS A 107 -17.46 21.98 7.18
CA LYS A 107 -18.75 21.48 7.67
C LYS A 107 -19.87 21.60 6.65
N GLN A 108 -19.91 22.67 5.86
CA GLN A 108 -20.91 22.84 4.80
C GLN A 108 -20.70 21.82 3.69
N PHE A 109 -19.45 21.53 3.33
CA PHE A 109 -19.08 20.50 2.37
C PHE A 109 -19.46 19.10 2.87
N GLU A 110 -19.11 18.73 4.10
CA GLU A 110 -19.52 17.47 4.74
C GLU A 110 -21.05 17.34 4.81
N THR A 111 -21.75 18.41 5.19
CA THR A 111 -23.22 18.40 5.22
C THR A 111 -23.81 18.23 3.81
N ASN A 112 -23.17 18.82 2.80
CA ASN A 112 -23.61 18.71 1.41
C ASN A 112 -23.42 17.28 0.87
N ILE A 113 -22.27 16.65 1.12
CA ILE A 113 -22.01 15.28 0.65
C ILE A 113 -22.90 14.25 1.35
N GLU A 114 -23.14 14.40 2.66
CA GLU A 114 -24.11 13.55 3.36
C GLU A 114 -25.52 13.64 2.76
N ASN A 115 -25.95 14.86 2.39
CA ASN A 115 -27.25 15.08 1.77
C ASN A 115 -27.32 14.47 0.37
N MET A 116 -26.23 14.53 -0.40
CA MET A 116 -26.10 13.82 -1.68
C MET A 116 -26.19 12.30 -1.48
N ILE A 117 -25.43 11.74 -0.54
CA ILE A 117 -25.46 10.30 -0.22
C ILE A 117 -26.88 9.85 0.15
N LYS A 118 -27.55 10.56 1.07
CA LYS A 118 -28.94 10.25 1.48
C LYS A 118 -29.91 10.29 0.30
N SER A 119 -29.77 11.31 -0.56
CA SER A 119 -30.59 11.47 -1.76
C SER A 119 -30.37 10.35 -2.78
N ILE A 120 -29.11 9.98 -3.03
CA ILE A 120 -28.76 8.90 -3.96
C ILE A 120 -29.24 7.56 -3.41
N LYS A 121 -28.98 7.26 -2.14
CA LYS A 121 -29.42 6.04 -1.46
C LYS A 121 -30.93 5.80 -1.58
N THR A 122 -31.72 6.88 -1.57
CA THR A 122 -33.18 6.84 -1.70
C THR A 122 -33.64 6.52 -3.13
N LEU A 123 -32.83 6.87 -4.14
CA LEU A 123 -33.14 6.69 -5.56
C LEU A 123 -32.48 5.45 -6.19
N SER A 124 -31.46 4.90 -5.54
CA SER A 124 -30.80 3.67 -5.94
C SER A 124 -31.46 2.44 -5.32
N LEU A 125 -31.37 1.29 -6.00
CA LEU A 125 -31.62 0.00 -5.36
C LEU A 125 -30.70 -0.19 -4.14
N PRO A 126 -31.12 -0.95 -3.12
CA PRO A 126 -30.25 -1.31 -2.00
C PRO A 126 -29.06 -2.13 -2.50
N VAL A 127 -27.93 -2.04 -1.78
CA VAL A 127 -26.75 -2.86 -2.09
C VAL A 127 -27.14 -4.33 -2.05
N PRO A 128 -26.95 -5.07 -3.15
CA PRO A 128 -27.37 -6.45 -3.21
C PRO A 128 -26.50 -7.36 -2.35
N THR A 129 -27.11 -8.40 -1.78
CA THR A 129 -26.38 -9.50 -1.12
C THR A 129 -26.01 -10.61 -2.10
N ARG A 130 -26.60 -10.62 -3.29
CA ARG A 130 -26.35 -11.60 -4.35
C ARG A 130 -25.69 -10.92 -5.55
N SER A 131 -24.62 -11.55 -6.03
CA SER A 131 -23.80 -11.14 -7.19
C SER A 131 -24.62 -10.82 -8.45
N GLU A 132 -25.66 -11.61 -8.76
CA GLU A 132 -26.55 -11.40 -9.92
C GLU A 132 -27.24 -10.03 -9.98
N ASN A 133 -27.44 -9.37 -8.84
CA ASN A 133 -28.19 -8.12 -8.75
C ASN A 133 -27.30 -6.87 -8.77
N PHE A 134 -25.96 -7.02 -8.75
CA PHE A 134 -25.04 -5.88 -8.75
C PHE A 134 -25.16 -5.04 -10.03
N ASN A 135 -25.43 -5.65 -11.19
CA ASN A 135 -25.64 -4.90 -12.43
C ASN A 135 -26.87 -4.00 -12.37
N LEU A 136 -27.98 -4.50 -11.84
CA LEU A 136 -29.20 -3.70 -11.64
C LEU A 136 -28.96 -2.58 -10.62
N PHE A 137 -28.20 -2.86 -9.56
CA PHE A 137 -27.78 -1.86 -8.60
C PHE A 137 -26.99 -0.73 -9.27
N PHE A 138 -25.95 -1.05 -10.04
CA PHE A 138 -25.14 -0.03 -10.73
C PHE A 138 -25.95 0.77 -11.75
N GLN A 139 -26.81 0.12 -12.53
CA GLN A 139 -27.72 0.84 -13.45
C GLN A 139 -28.65 1.80 -12.69
N SER A 140 -29.21 1.36 -11.56
CA SER A 140 -30.06 2.22 -10.71
C SER A 140 -29.27 3.37 -10.09
N LEU A 141 -28.03 3.11 -9.65
CA LEU A 141 -27.14 4.08 -9.04
C LEU A 141 -26.71 5.16 -10.04
N GLU A 142 -26.28 4.76 -11.24
CA GLU A 142 -25.90 5.67 -12.32
C GLU A 142 -27.06 6.55 -12.76
N ARG A 143 -28.27 5.99 -12.84
CA ARG A 143 -29.48 6.76 -13.08
C ARG A 143 -29.74 7.78 -11.97
N ALA A 144 -29.50 7.42 -10.71
CA ALA A 144 -29.61 8.35 -9.59
C ALA A 144 -28.56 9.48 -9.68
N PHE A 145 -27.32 9.17 -10.04
CA PHE A 145 -26.27 10.17 -10.28
C PHE A 145 -26.64 11.17 -11.38
N LEU A 146 -27.16 10.67 -12.51
CA LEU A 146 -27.65 11.52 -13.60
C LEU A 146 -28.81 12.41 -13.15
N THR A 147 -29.76 11.84 -12.40
CA THR A 147 -30.95 12.56 -11.90
C THR A 147 -30.58 13.68 -10.95
N LYS A 148 -29.59 13.44 -10.08
CA LYS A 148 -29.12 14.42 -9.08
C LYS A 148 -27.97 15.30 -9.56
N LYS A 149 -27.49 15.09 -10.80
CA LYS A 149 -26.36 15.81 -11.41
C LYS A 149 -25.11 15.79 -10.51
N ILE A 150 -24.77 14.60 -10.00
CA ILE A 150 -23.59 14.41 -9.15
C ILE A 150 -22.33 14.55 -10.00
N ASN A 151 -21.39 15.38 -9.55
CA ASN A 151 -20.06 15.51 -10.16
C ASN A 151 -19.27 14.21 -10.01
N ASP A 152 -18.42 13.91 -10.99
CA ASP A 152 -17.61 12.69 -11.01
C ASP A 152 -16.71 12.54 -9.78
N GLU A 153 -16.19 13.66 -9.25
CA GLU A 153 -15.35 13.72 -8.05
C GLU A 153 -16.02 13.11 -6.80
N TYR A 154 -17.35 13.13 -6.69
CA TYR A 154 -18.09 12.60 -5.53
C TYR A 154 -18.62 11.19 -5.76
N LYS A 155 -18.65 10.68 -6.99
CA LYS A 155 -19.29 9.39 -7.31
C LYS A 155 -18.62 8.23 -6.59
N SER A 156 -17.29 8.25 -6.50
CA SER A 156 -16.50 7.19 -5.87
C SER A 156 -16.72 7.18 -4.36
N GLU A 157 -16.69 8.33 -3.70
CA GLU A 157 -16.97 8.46 -2.27
C GLU A 157 -18.40 8.00 -1.93
N ILE A 158 -19.39 8.42 -2.74
CA ILE A 158 -20.77 7.97 -2.56
C ILE A 158 -20.88 6.45 -2.73
N LEU A 159 -20.23 5.86 -3.74
CA LEU A 159 -20.25 4.41 -3.95
C LEU A 159 -19.64 3.65 -2.77
N ILE A 160 -18.48 4.07 -2.27
CA ILE A 160 -17.82 3.46 -1.10
C ILE A 160 -18.75 3.51 0.12
N ASN A 161 -19.37 4.67 0.37
CA ASN A 161 -20.29 4.84 1.48
C ASN A 161 -21.52 3.92 1.37
N LEU A 162 -22.08 3.79 0.16
CA LEU A 162 -23.24 2.93 -0.09
C LEU A 162 -22.92 1.45 0.13
N LEU A 163 -21.76 0.98 -0.35
CA LEU A 163 -21.32 -0.41 -0.23
C LEU A 163 -21.16 -0.87 1.24
N GLY A 164 -20.81 0.04 2.14
CA GLY A 164 -20.73 -0.23 3.58
C GLY A 164 -19.74 -1.34 3.93
N GLU A 165 -20.18 -2.39 4.61
CA GLU A 165 -19.34 -3.55 4.95
C GLU A 165 -18.77 -4.24 3.70
N THR A 166 -19.55 -4.29 2.61
CA THR A 166 -19.14 -4.81 1.29
C THR A 166 -17.95 -4.05 0.71
N ALA A 167 -17.77 -2.77 1.08
CA ALA A 167 -16.65 -1.96 0.63
C ALA A 167 -15.32 -2.46 1.21
N HIS A 168 -15.30 -3.08 2.39
CA HIS A 168 -14.05 -3.46 3.05
C HIS A 168 -13.26 -4.48 2.24
N ASN A 169 -13.93 -5.47 1.64
CA ASN A 169 -13.29 -6.45 0.77
C ASN A 169 -12.73 -5.79 -0.51
N VAL A 170 -13.44 -4.80 -1.04
CA VAL A 170 -13.06 -4.07 -2.25
C VAL A 170 -11.87 -3.13 -1.98
N LEU A 171 -11.87 -2.44 -0.84
CA LEU A 171 -10.83 -1.51 -0.42
C LEU A 171 -9.48 -2.20 -0.13
N LEU A 172 -9.45 -3.50 0.18
CA LEU A 172 -8.20 -4.26 0.34
C LEU A 172 -7.37 -4.34 -0.94
N TYR A 173 -8.01 -4.25 -2.11
CA TYR A 173 -7.36 -4.44 -3.42
C TYR A 173 -7.18 -3.14 -4.21
N ILE A 174 -7.60 -2.01 -3.65
CA ILE A 174 -7.59 -0.71 -4.33
C ILE A 174 -6.41 0.12 -3.83
N LYS A 175 -5.64 0.70 -4.77
CA LYS A 175 -4.63 1.71 -4.46
C LYS A 175 -5.30 3.07 -4.22
N GLU A 176 -4.72 3.90 -3.37
CA GLU A 176 -5.26 5.22 -3.01
C GLU A 176 -5.54 6.10 -4.25
N GLU A 177 -4.70 5.99 -5.27
CA GLU A 177 -4.83 6.68 -6.56
C GLU A 177 -6.08 6.28 -7.37
N GLU A 178 -6.62 5.09 -7.12
CA GLU A 178 -7.78 4.51 -7.83
C GLU A 178 -9.10 4.73 -7.07
N LEU A 179 -9.05 5.16 -5.80
CA LEU A 179 -10.24 5.47 -5.00
C LEU A 179 -11.05 6.63 -5.54
N ASN A 180 -10.43 7.51 -6.33
CA ASN A 180 -11.08 8.69 -6.89
C ASN A 180 -11.70 8.41 -8.27
N ASP A 181 -11.48 7.23 -8.86
CA ASP A 181 -12.00 6.86 -10.18
C ASP A 181 -13.20 5.91 -10.04
N TYR A 182 -14.40 6.43 -10.34
CA TYR A 182 -15.65 5.69 -10.22
C TYR A 182 -15.70 4.46 -11.12
N GLU A 183 -15.21 4.55 -12.37
CA GLU A 183 -15.29 3.44 -13.31
C GLU A 183 -14.34 2.31 -12.91
N LYS A 184 -13.15 2.65 -12.42
CA LYS A 184 -12.25 1.65 -11.83
C LYS A 184 -12.88 0.99 -10.60
N LEU A 185 -13.39 1.78 -9.66
CA LEU A 185 -14.03 1.25 -8.46
C LEU A 185 -15.21 0.33 -8.81
N LYS A 186 -16.10 0.77 -9.70
CA LYS A 186 -17.19 -0.05 -10.25
C LYS A 186 -16.67 -1.34 -10.88
N SER A 187 -15.61 -1.28 -11.67
CA SER A 187 -15.02 -2.49 -12.29
C SER A 187 -14.49 -3.49 -11.26
N ILE A 188 -13.92 -3.01 -10.16
CA ILE A 188 -13.37 -3.85 -9.08
C ILE A 188 -14.50 -4.47 -8.27
N VAL A 189 -15.51 -3.68 -7.88
CA VAL A 189 -16.72 -4.21 -7.22
C VAL A 189 -17.39 -5.24 -8.12
N LEU A 190 -17.59 -4.90 -9.40
CA LEU A 190 -18.16 -5.82 -10.35
C LEU A 190 -17.30 -7.06 -10.51
N ARG A 191 -15.98 -7.00 -10.48
CA ARG A 191 -15.10 -8.18 -10.56
C ARG A 191 -15.23 -9.08 -9.33
N GLU A 192 -15.23 -8.49 -8.13
CA GLU A 192 -15.36 -9.22 -6.86
C GLU A 192 -16.72 -9.94 -6.75
N PHE A 193 -17.77 -9.29 -7.26
CA PHE A 193 -19.13 -9.82 -7.26
C PHE A 193 -19.57 -10.32 -8.64
N GLN A 194 -18.65 -10.48 -9.60
CA GLN A 194 -19.00 -10.90 -10.95
C GLN A 194 -19.30 -12.37 -10.88
N LEU A 195 -20.56 -12.69 -11.17
CA LEU A 195 -20.87 -14.02 -11.62
C LEU A 195 -20.06 -14.31 -12.87
N THR A 196 -19.41 -15.46 -12.89
CA THR A 196 -18.87 -15.99 -14.13
C THR A 196 -20.00 -16.04 -15.16
N PRO A 197 -19.73 -15.92 -16.47
CA PRO A 197 -20.79 -15.94 -17.46
C PRO A 197 -21.69 -17.19 -17.35
N ARG A 198 -21.13 -18.31 -16.90
CA ARG A 198 -21.87 -19.55 -16.61
C ARG A 198 -22.86 -19.40 -15.46
N GLU A 199 -22.46 -18.75 -14.38
CA GLU A 199 -23.37 -18.47 -13.27
C GLU A 199 -24.45 -17.46 -13.66
N CYS A 200 -24.15 -16.46 -14.50
CA CYS A 200 -25.18 -15.58 -15.08
C CYS A 200 -26.22 -16.37 -15.88
N LEU A 201 -25.77 -17.26 -16.76
CA LEU A 201 -26.66 -18.12 -17.54
C LEU A 201 -27.49 -19.06 -16.64
N ASN A 202 -26.85 -19.64 -15.61
CA ASN A 202 -27.52 -20.52 -14.66
C ASN A 202 -28.57 -19.76 -13.82
N SER A 203 -28.25 -18.53 -13.40
CA SER A 203 -29.20 -17.64 -12.72
C SER A 203 -30.40 -17.32 -13.63
N PHE A 204 -30.16 -16.97 -14.89
CA PHE A 204 -31.23 -16.73 -15.87
C PHE A 204 -32.14 -17.96 -16.06
N LYS A 205 -31.55 -19.15 -16.26
CA LYS A 205 -32.30 -20.40 -16.49
C LYS A 205 -33.14 -20.82 -15.28
N ASN A 206 -32.61 -20.63 -14.08
CA ASN A 206 -33.27 -21.06 -12.84
C ASN A 206 -34.07 -19.93 -12.15
N ALA A 207 -34.15 -18.75 -12.76
CA ALA A 207 -34.85 -17.62 -12.18
C ALA A 207 -36.34 -17.93 -12.01
N VAL A 208 -36.85 -17.67 -10.80
CA VAL A 208 -38.27 -17.79 -10.47
C VAL A 208 -38.81 -16.41 -10.07
N LYS A 209 -40.04 -16.12 -10.48
CA LYS A 209 -40.78 -14.90 -10.11
C LYS A 209 -40.93 -14.83 -8.58
N SER A 210 -40.58 -13.69 -7.99
CA SER A 210 -40.79 -13.48 -6.55
C SER A 210 -42.26 -13.23 -6.21
N SER A 211 -42.67 -13.49 -4.96
CA SER A 211 -44.06 -13.33 -4.50
C SER A 211 -44.57 -11.89 -4.67
N GLY A 212 -43.74 -10.89 -4.41
CA GLY A 212 -44.06 -9.46 -4.56
C GLY A 212 -43.75 -8.84 -5.93
N GLU A 213 -43.24 -9.62 -6.88
CA GLU A 213 -42.87 -9.15 -8.22
C GLU A 213 -44.05 -9.36 -9.20
N THR A 214 -44.33 -8.41 -10.08
CA THR A 214 -45.27 -8.59 -11.21
C THR A 214 -44.60 -9.33 -12.38
N TYR A 215 -45.37 -9.94 -13.29
CA TYR A 215 -44.77 -10.59 -14.47
C TYR A 215 -44.03 -9.62 -15.40
N ILE A 216 -44.44 -8.35 -15.45
CA ILE A 216 -43.73 -7.31 -16.21
C ILE A 216 -42.34 -7.06 -15.59
N GLN A 217 -42.28 -6.93 -14.26
CA GLN A 217 -41.00 -6.78 -13.54
C GLN A 217 -40.12 -8.02 -13.70
N PHE A 218 -40.72 -9.21 -13.64
CA PHE A 218 -39.98 -10.46 -13.85
C PHE A 218 -39.41 -10.57 -15.26
N ALA A 219 -40.19 -10.23 -16.29
CA ALA A 219 -39.71 -10.21 -17.67
C ALA A 219 -38.59 -9.19 -17.86
N ALA A 220 -38.69 -8.01 -17.24
CA ALA A 220 -37.62 -7.01 -17.26
C ALA A 220 -36.34 -7.53 -16.59
N ARG A 221 -36.45 -8.22 -15.45
CA ARG A 221 -35.32 -8.86 -14.75
C ARG A 221 -34.67 -9.95 -15.58
N LEU A 222 -35.46 -10.86 -16.18
CA LEU A 222 -34.97 -11.89 -17.09
C LEU A 222 -34.23 -11.29 -18.29
N THR A 223 -34.80 -10.25 -18.90
CA THR A 223 -34.20 -9.56 -20.05
C THR A 223 -32.85 -8.94 -19.69
N ALA A 224 -32.78 -8.22 -18.56
CA ALA A 224 -31.55 -7.62 -18.09
C ALA A 224 -30.47 -8.67 -17.80
N ASN A 225 -30.83 -9.78 -17.14
CA ASN A 225 -29.90 -10.86 -16.83
C ASN A 225 -29.34 -11.51 -18.10
N PHE A 226 -30.19 -11.79 -19.09
CA PHE A 226 -29.76 -12.41 -20.34
C PHE A 226 -28.91 -11.45 -21.20
N GLN A 227 -29.28 -10.17 -21.27
CA GLN A 227 -28.49 -9.15 -21.96
C GLN A 227 -27.10 -8.99 -21.34
N TYR A 228 -27.03 -9.03 -20.00
CA TYR A 228 -25.75 -9.01 -19.29
C TYR A 228 -24.90 -10.26 -19.58
N TYR A 229 -25.51 -11.45 -19.61
CA TYR A 229 -24.81 -12.66 -20.04
C TYR A 229 -24.23 -12.52 -21.48
N CYS A 230 -25.04 -12.00 -22.41
CA CYS A 230 -24.62 -11.76 -23.79
C CYS A 230 -23.45 -10.75 -23.87
N SER A 231 -23.47 -9.70 -23.04
CA SER A 231 -22.39 -8.70 -23.03
C SER A 231 -21.08 -9.28 -22.48
N LEU A 232 -21.13 -10.11 -21.44
CA LEU A 232 -19.96 -10.83 -20.94
C LEU A 232 -19.36 -11.78 -21.99
N ARG A 233 -20.20 -12.37 -22.83
CA ARG A 233 -19.82 -13.22 -23.98
C ARG A 233 -19.48 -12.43 -25.25
N LYS A 234 -19.50 -11.09 -25.18
CA LYS A 234 -19.18 -10.17 -26.28
C LYS A 234 -20.02 -10.45 -27.55
N VAL A 235 -21.28 -10.89 -27.37
CA VAL A 235 -22.23 -11.12 -28.48
C VAL A 235 -22.68 -9.78 -29.05
N ASN A 236 -22.52 -9.60 -30.36
CA ASN A 236 -22.76 -8.31 -31.04
C ASN A 236 -23.58 -8.43 -32.34
N SER A 237 -23.97 -9.64 -32.73
CA SER A 237 -24.74 -9.92 -33.93
C SER A 237 -25.73 -11.06 -33.69
N PHE A 238 -26.78 -11.13 -34.50
CA PHE A 238 -27.75 -12.23 -34.45
C PHE A 238 -27.08 -13.59 -34.64
N GLU A 239 -26.10 -13.68 -35.55
CA GLU A 239 -25.31 -14.90 -35.77
C GLU A 239 -24.55 -15.31 -34.51
N SER A 240 -23.81 -14.38 -33.88
CA SER A 240 -23.10 -14.68 -32.63
C SER A 240 -24.03 -15.07 -31.47
N LEU A 241 -25.28 -14.61 -31.47
CA LEU A 241 -26.29 -15.02 -30.49
C LEU A 241 -26.78 -16.45 -30.76
N CYS A 242 -27.03 -16.79 -32.02
CA CYS A 242 -27.37 -18.17 -32.42
C CYS A 242 -26.26 -19.14 -32.03
N ASP A 243 -25.01 -18.80 -32.34
CA ASP A 243 -23.84 -19.59 -31.95
C ASP A 243 -23.77 -19.78 -30.43
N LEU A 244 -23.98 -18.71 -29.66
CA LEU A 244 -23.93 -18.79 -28.19
C LEU A 244 -24.99 -19.76 -27.64
N ILE A 245 -26.22 -19.66 -28.14
CA ILE A 245 -27.33 -20.54 -27.73
C ILE A 245 -27.01 -22.00 -28.06
N ILE A 246 -26.45 -22.28 -29.24
CA ILE A 246 -26.09 -23.64 -29.65
C ILE A 246 -24.94 -24.18 -28.81
N SER A 247 -23.89 -23.38 -28.59
CA SER A 247 -22.76 -23.77 -27.73
C SER A 247 -23.20 -24.06 -26.30
N ASP A 248 -24.04 -23.19 -25.72
CA ASP A 248 -24.60 -23.41 -24.39
C ASP A 248 -25.43 -24.69 -24.33
N LYS A 249 -26.20 -24.98 -25.39
CA LYS A 249 -26.98 -26.21 -25.47
C LYS A 249 -26.10 -27.46 -25.59
N LEU A 250 -25.06 -27.40 -26.41
CA LEU A 250 -24.08 -28.50 -26.53
C LEU A 250 -23.40 -28.73 -25.18
N PHE A 251 -22.98 -27.66 -24.51
CA PHE A 251 -22.34 -27.73 -23.21
C PHE A 251 -23.21 -28.43 -22.15
N GLU A 252 -24.53 -28.16 -22.12
CA GLU A 252 -25.48 -28.84 -21.22
C GLU A 252 -25.53 -30.36 -21.38
N THR A 253 -25.18 -30.88 -22.57
CA THR A 253 -25.21 -32.33 -22.84
C THR A 253 -23.94 -33.05 -22.38
N LEU A 254 -22.89 -32.31 -22.01
CA LEU A 254 -21.61 -32.88 -21.63
C LEU A 254 -21.68 -33.55 -20.25
N ASN A 255 -20.94 -34.65 -20.10
CA ASN A 255 -20.71 -35.22 -18.78
C ASN A 255 -19.83 -34.28 -17.93
N LYS A 256 -19.78 -34.53 -16.62
CA LYS A 256 -19.05 -33.69 -15.66
C LYS A 256 -17.57 -33.51 -16.01
N GLU A 257 -16.91 -34.54 -16.51
CA GLU A 257 -15.48 -34.54 -16.79
C GLU A 257 -15.16 -33.67 -18.02
N THR A 258 -15.87 -33.90 -19.13
CA THR A 258 -15.74 -33.09 -20.35
C THR A 258 -16.15 -31.64 -20.10
N ALA A 259 -17.24 -31.39 -19.37
CA ALA A 259 -17.68 -30.04 -19.02
C ALA A 259 -16.63 -29.27 -18.19
N THR A 260 -15.91 -29.97 -17.31
CA THR A 260 -14.81 -29.40 -16.52
C THR A 260 -13.63 -29.02 -17.41
N HIS A 261 -13.22 -29.92 -18.32
CA HIS A 261 -12.15 -29.65 -19.30
C HIS A 261 -12.46 -28.41 -20.15
N ILE A 262 -13.66 -28.38 -20.74
CA ILE A 262 -14.11 -27.22 -21.52
C ILE A 262 -14.13 -25.95 -20.66
N GLY A 263 -14.56 -26.04 -19.39
CA GLY A 263 -14.53 -24.92 -18.44
C GLY A 263 -13.17 -24.29 -18.23
N ILE A 264 -12.13 -25.10 -18.15
CA ILE A 264 -10.76 -24.60 -17.99
C ILE A 264 -10.30 -23.91 -19.27
N ARG A 265 -10.67 -24.45 -20.44
CA ARG A 265 -10.29 -23.92 -21.75
C ARG A 265 -11.00 -22.61 -22.11
N GLU A 266 -12.21 -22.40 -21.59
CA GLU A 266 -13.00 -21.18 -21.81
C GLU A 266 -12.69 -20.04 -20.81
N ALA A 267 -11.50 -20.02 -20.21
CA ALA A 267 -11.15 -19.06 -19.16
C ALA A 267 -11.24 -17.59 -19.62
N GLU A 268 -10.94 -17.30 -20.89
CA GLU A 268 -10.92 -15.94 -21.46
C GLU A 268 -12.01 -15.68 -22.51
N ASP A 269 -12.40 -16.71 -23.28
CA ASP A 269 -13.43 -16.63 -24.31
C ASP A 269 -14.18 -17.96 -24.47
N TRP A 270 -15.35 -17.92 -25.09
CA TRP A 270 -16.22 -19.09 -25.28
C TRP A 270 -16.05 -19.72 -26.66
N PHE A 271 -16.24 -21.03 -26.75
CA PHE A 271 -16.13 -21.75 -28.01
C PHE A 271 -17.37 -21.60 -28.86
N ARG A 272 -17.19 -21.26 -30.15
CA ARG A 272 -18.25 -21.40 -31.15
C ARG A 272 -18.65 -22.87 -31.30
N PRO A 273 -19.87 -23.17 -31.80
CA PRO A 273 -20.43 -24.53 -31.75
C PRO A 273 -19.51 -25.62 -32.30
N ILE A 274 -18.89 -25.35 -33.46
CA ILE A 274 -18.01 -26.31 -34.13
C ILE A 274 -16.70 -26.50 -33.37
N ASP A 275 -16.14 -25.44 -32.79
CA ASP A 275 -14.87 -25.52 -32.06
C ASP A 275 -15.06 -26.19 -30.70
N LEU A 276 -16.22 -25.96 -30.06
CA LEU A 276 -16.62 -26.67 -28.84
C LEU A 276 -16.73 -28.17 -29.10
N ALA A 277 -17.40 -28.56 -30.19
CA ALA A 277 -17.54 -29.97 -30.57
C ALA A 277 -16.18 -30.62 -30.83
N LYS A 278 -15.30 -29.97 -31.60
CA LYS A 278 -13.95 -30.47 -31.86
C LYS A 278 -13.14 -30.64 -30.58
N GLU A 279 -13.19 -29.68 -29.67
CA GLU A 279 -12.47 -29.76 -28.40
C GLU A 279 -12.98 -30.93 -27.55
N CYS A 280 -14.29 -31.18 -27.56
CA CYS A 280 -14.88 -32.35 -26.90
C CYS A 280 -14.36 -33.66 -27.51
N ASP A 281 -14.35 -33.78 -28.84
CA ASP A 281 -13.87 -34.97 -29.55
C ASP A 281 -12.38 -35.24 -29.28
N ILE A 282 -11.55 -34.18 -29.26
CA ILE A 282 -10.12 -34.28 -28.92
C ILE A 282 -9.94 -34.80 -27.50
N TYR A 283 -10.68 -34.24 -26.53
CA TYR A 283 -10.59 -34.68 -25.14
C TYR A 283 -11.03 -36.14 -24.97
N ILE A 284 -12.17 -36.52 -25.57
CA ILE A 284 -12.71 -37.88 -25.46
C ILE A 284 -11.78 -38.91 -26.11
N SER A 285 -11.25 -38.61 -27.31
CA SER A 285 -10.32 -39.50 -28.01
C SER A 285 -9.01 -39.69 -27.23
N SER A 286 -8.47 -38.64 -26.62
CA SER A 286 -7.26 -38.70 -25.79
C SER A 286 -7.38 -39.56 -24.53
N ARG A 287 -8.61 -39.82 -24.06
CA ARG A 287 -8.90 -40.66 -22.89
C ARG A 287 -9.33 -42.08 -23.24
N SER A 288 -9.65 -42.32 -24.49
CA SER A 288 -10.11 -43.62 -24.99
C SER A 288 -8.97 -44.47 -25.56
N GLY A 289 -7.75 -43.92 -25.68
CA GLY A 289 -6.51 -44.63 -26.00
C GLY A 289 -5.66 -44.83 -24.76
#